data_AF-A0A537KS44-F1
#
_entry.id   AF-A0A537KS44-F1
#
_cell.length_a   1.000
_cell.length_b   1.000
_cell.length_c   1.000
_cell.angle_alpha   90.00
_cell.angle_beta   90.00
_cell.angle_gamma   90.00
#
_symmetry.space_group_name_H-M   'P 1'
#
loop_
_entity.id
_entity.type
_entity.pdbx_description
1 polymer ?
#
loop_
_entity_poly.entity_id
_entity_poly.type
_entity_poly.pdbx_seq_one_letter_code
_entity_poly.pdbx_strand_id
1 'polypeptide(L)'
;MSSSLDRNHRALRIASAVLAVLMISVVVANVLWPGPPPPAVNQPRMPPSQSPFPTFVPGPVLHAARIDADANLSMRLLMTSLQGIVNRAAVELYLDVPAGVAGNTSQMLSYLGARYNVTYGVMSAQAAIDAYVRRAAGVVVYDPSRPESIDVGTVLAAQQDAVLAGPELAGWLFNRYALPTLFDYAKRPDWTSLDAVGAYDRALRELYPHAYPYLLAILP
;
A
#
# COMPACT_ATOMS: atom_id res chain seq x y z
N MET A 1 52.73 -42.09 6.26
CA MET A 1 51.45 -41.78 5.57
C MET A 1 50.18 -42.24 6.31
N SER A 2 50.27 -42.94 7.46
CA SER A 2 49.08 -43.47 8.17
C SER A 2 48.38 -42.48 9.13
N SER A 3 49.11 -41.54 9.76
CA SER A 3 48.54 -40.64 10.79
C SER A 3 47.65 -39.49 10.28
N SER A 4 47.68 -39.20 8.98
CA SER A 4 46.88 -38.12 8.35
C SER A 4 45.46 -38.59 8.02
N LEU A 5 45.32 -39.83 7.55
CA LEU A 5 44.02 -40.46 7.23
C LEU A 5 43.14 -40.62 8.48
N ASP A 6 43.74 -41.01 9.60
CA ASP A 6 43.02 -41.25 10.86
C ASP A 6 42.54 -39.94 11.52
N ARG A 7 43.28 -38.84 11.33
CA ARG A 7 42.90 -37.49 11.77
C ARG A 7 41.71 -36.96 10.97
N ASN A 8 41.69 -37.21 9.66
CA ASN A 8 40.59 -36.82 8.78
C ASN A 8 39.30 -37.58 9.09
N HIS A 9 39.38 -38.87 9.44
CA HIS A 9 38.20 -39.64 9.87
C HIS A 9 37.64 -39.18 11.21
N ARG A 10 38.49 -38.82 12.18
CA ARG A 10 38.04 -38.23 13.45
C ARG A 10 37.41 -36.86 13.24
N ALA A 11 38.02 -36.01 12.41
CA ALA A 11 37.46 -34.70 12.07
C ALA A 11 36.10 -34.82 11.37
N LEU A 12 35.96 -35.76 10.42
CA LEU A 12 34.67 -36.03 9.78
C LEU A 12 33.61 -36.47 10.79
N ARG A 13 33.94 -37.41 11.69
CA ARG A 13 32.98 -37.90 12.69
C ARG A 13 32.53 -36.79 13.65
N ILE A 14 33.44 -35.91 14.06
CA ILE A 14 33.12 -34.76 14.90
C ILE A 14 32.21 -33.79 14.15
N ALA A 15 32.53 -33.47 12.89
CA ALA A 15 31.69 -32.60 12.06
C ALA A 15 30.28 -33.17 11.86
N SER A 16 30.16 -34.47 11.58
CA SER A 16 28.87 -35.16 11.48
C SER A 16 28.07 -35.12 12.78
N ALA A 17 28.73 -35.30 13.93
CA ALA A 17 28.07 -35.23 15.23
C ALA A 17 27.57 -33.82 15.55
N VAL A 18 28.38 -32.80 15.26
CA VAL A 18 27.99 -31.38 15.43
C VAL A 18 26.80 -31.04 14.54
N LEU A 19 26.82 -31.47 13.27
CA LEU A 19 25.70 -31.26 12.34
C LEU A 19 24.42 -31.96 12.84
N ALA A 20 24.53 -33.20 13.33
CA ALA A 20 23.39 -33.92 13.89
C ALA A 20 22.79 -33.20 15.11
N VAL A 21 23.64 -32.71 16.01
CA VAL A 21 23.20 -31.93 17.18
C VAL A 21 22.51 -30.63 16.76
N LEU A 22 23.05 -29.91 15.77
CA LEU A 22 22.42 -28.70 15.22
C LEU A 22 21.05 -29.00 14.62
N MET A 23 20.93 -30.05 13.81
CA MET A 23 19.65 -30.46 13.21
C MET A 23 18.62 -30.84 14.28
N ILE A 24 19.02 -31.62 15.29
CA ILE A 24 18.15 -31.97 16.41
C ILE A 24 17.72 -30.70 17.18
N SER A 25 18.64 -29.76 17.40
CA SER A 25 18.35 -28.51 18.11
C SER A 25 17.32 -27.66 17.36
N VAL A 26 17.42 -27.57 16.03
CA VAL A 26 16.44 -26.88 15.18
C VAL A 26 15.08 -27.56 15.24
N VAL A 27 15.03 -28.89 15.18
CA VAL A 27 13.77 -29.64 15.29
C VAL A 27 13.14 -29.43 16.67
N VAL A 28 13.91 -29.56 17.75
CA VAL A 28 13.44 -29.33 19.12
C VAL A 28 12.94 -27.90 19.31
N ALA A 29 13.65 -26.90 18.79
CA ALA A 29 13.20 -25.51 18.85
C ALA A 29 11.87 -25.30 18.12
N ASN A 30 11.68 -25.90 16.94
CA ASN A 30 10.41 -25.83 16.20
C ASN A 30 9.25 -26.55 16.91
N VAL A 31 9.54 -27.61 17.68
CA VAL A 31 8.52 -28.36 18.43
C VAL A 31 8.14 -27.68 19.74
N LEU A 32 9.12 -27.10 20.45
CA LEU A 32 8.90 -26.44 21.75
C LEU A 32 8.37 -25.01 21.62
N TRP A 33 8.68 -24.33 20.51
CA TRP A 33 8.12 -23.04 20.13
C TRP A 33 7.33 -23.17 18.83
N PRO A 34 6.21 -23.92 18.83
CA PRO A 34 5.32 -23.87 17.68
C PRO A 34 4.86 -22.42 17.55
N GLY A 35 5.00 -21.86 16.35
CA GLY A 35 4.41 -20.56 16.04
C GLY A 35 2.91 -20.56 16.39
N PRO A 36 2.27 -19.39 16.54
CA PRO A 36 0.84 -19.32 16.81
C PRO A 36 0.10 -20.23 15.82
N PRO A 37 -0.85 -21.06 16.30
CA PRO A 37 -1.52 -22.03 15.46
C PRO A 37 -2.14 -21.32 14.26
N PRO A 38 -2.08 -21.91 13.05
CA PRO A 38 -2.73 -21.32 11.89
C PRO A 38 -4.21 -21.13 12.23
N PRO A 39 -4.80 -19.97 11.89
CA PRO A 39 -6.22 -19.74 12.14
C PRO A 39 -7.04 -20.86 11.49
N ALA A 40 -8.07 -21.33 12.19
CA ALA A 40 -8.90 -22.44 11.75
C ALA A 40 -9.37 -22.22 10.30
N VAL A 41 -9.12 -23.21 9.43
CA VAL A 41 -9.24 -23.12 7.96
C VAL A 41 -10.69 -22.86 7.47
N ASN A 42 -11.70 -22.85 8.34
CA ASN A 42 -13.11 -22.92 7.94
C ASN A 42 -14.01 -21.77 8.41
N GLN A 43 -13.47 -20.62 8.80
CA GLN A 43 -14.33 -19.43 8.91
C GLN A 43 -14.18 -18.58 7.65
N PRO A 44 -15.25 -18.46 6.83
CA PRO A 44 -15.31 -17.40 5.83
C PRO A 44 -14.96 -16.09 6.53
N ARG A 45 -13.89 -15.42 6.08
CA ARG A 45 -13.50 -14.12 6.66
C ARG A 45 -14.63 -13.09 6.57
N MET A 46 -15.59 -13.32 5.68
CA MET A 46 -16.74 -12.48 5.43
C MET A 46 -18.03 -13.32 5.47
N PRO A 47 -19.09 -12.86 6.15
CA PRO A 47 -20.41 -13.45 6.06
C PRO A 47 -20.90 -13.54 4.61
N PRO A 48 -21.62 -14.60 4.21
CA PRO A 48 -22.10 -14.75 2.82
C PRO A 48 -23.04 -13.62 2.35
N SER A 49 -23.70 -12.93 3.27
CA SER A 49 -24.59 -11.80 3.00
C SER A 49 -23.88 -10.45 2.92
N GLN A 50 -22.58 -10.39 3.21
CA GLN A 50 -21.82 -9.14 3.23
C GLN A 50 -21.12 -8.95 1.88
N SER A 51 -21.33 -7.76 1.28
CA SER A 51 -20.60 -7.38 0.06
C SER A 51 -19.12 -7.16 0.39
N PRO A 52 -18.20 -7.70 -0.42
CA PRO A 52 -16.78 -7.40 -0.26
C PRO A 52 -16.42 -6.00 -0.70
N PHE A 53 -17.28 -5.38 -1.51
CA PHE A 53 -17.08 -4.03 -2.00
C PHE A 53 -17.77 -3.02 -1.07
N PRO A 54 -17.08 -1.91 -0.74
CA PRO A 54 -17.71 -0.78 -0.08
C PRO A 54 -18.87 -0.25 -0.94
N THR A 55 -19.93 0.19 -0.26
CA THR A 55 -21.04 0.89 -0.91
C THR A 55 -20.80 2.38 -0.79
N PHE A 56 -20.89 3.10 -1.90
CA PHE A 56 -20.70 4.54 -1.93
C PHE A 56 -21.96 5.21 -2.44
N VAL A 57 -22.29 6.36 -1.84
CA VAL A 57 -23.40 7.19 -2.33
C VAL A 57 -22.94 7.95 -3.57
N PRO A 58 -23.76 8.03 -4.63
CA PRO A 58 -23.45 8.89 -5.78
C PRO A 58 -23.35 10.35 -5.34
N GLY A 59 -22.33 11.05 -5.83
CA GLY A 59 -22.27 12.50 -5.72
C GLY A 59 -23.20 13.21 -6.71
N PRO A 60 -23.39 14.53 -6.57
CA PRO A 60 -24.27 15.29 -7.46
C PRO A 60 -23.74 15.37 -8.89
N VAL A 61 -22.41 15.33 -9.06
CA VAL A 61 -21.73 15.37 -10.36
C VAL A 61 -20.49 14.48 -10.29
N LEU A 62 -20.29 13.64 -11.30
CA LEU A 62 -19.04 12.95 -11.52
C LEU A 62 -18.08 13.84 -12.32
N HIS A 63 -16.87 14.04 -11.83
CA HIS A 63 -15.82 14.75 -12.53
C HIS A 63 -14.75 13.77 -13.02
N ALA A 64 -14.59 13.69 -14.34
CA ALA A 64 -13.49 12.98 -15.00
C ALA A 64 -12.27 13.91 -15.06
N ALA A 65 -11.30 13.70 -14.17
CA ALA A 65 -10.04 14.41 -14.14
C ALA A 65 -9.04 13.74 -15.08
N ARG A 66 -8.64 14.46 -16.14
CA ARG A 66 -7.63 13.98 -17.09
C ARG A 66 -6.25 14.01 -16.45
N ILE A 67 -5.58 12.87 -16.48
CA ILE A 67 -4.19 12.72 -16.05
C ILE A 67 -3.30 12.73 -17.28
N ASP A 68 -2.26 13.57 -17.28
CA ASP A 68 -1.33 13.66 -18.40
C ASP A 68 -0.50 12.37 -18.53
N ALA A 69 -0.14 12.01 -19.77
CA ALA A 69 0.58 10.77 -20.06
C ALA A 69 1.99 10.74 -19.44
N ASP A 70 2.61 11.89 -19.31
CA ASP A 70 3.92 12.13 -18.70
C ASP A 70 3.84 12.49 -17.22
N ALA A 71 2.65 12.45 -16.59
CA ALA A 71 2.51 12.68 -15.16
C ALA A 71 3.44 11.75 -14.38
N ASN A 72 4.28 12.35 -13.53
CA ASN A 72 5.24 11.61 -12.72
C ASN A 72 4.53 10.76 -11.64
N LEU A 73 5.29 9.83 -11.02
CA LEU A 73 4.76 8.94 -9.99
C LEU A 73 4.09 9.70 -8.83
N SER A 74 4.70 10.79 -8.36
CA SER A 74 4.17 11.60 -7.26
C SER A 74 2.81 12.20 -7.61
N MET A 75 2.63 12.73 -8.82
CA MET A 75 1.35 13.26 -9.28
C MET A 75 0.29 12.14 -9.38
N ARG A 76 0.67 10.97 -9.90
CA ARG A 76 -0.24 9.82 -9.99
C ARG A 76 -0.69 9.34 -8.62
N LEU A 77 0.21 9.25 -7.64
CA LEU A 77 -0.11 8.88 -6.26
C LEU A 77 -0.99 9.93 -5.57
N LEU A 78 -0.69 11.22 -5.77
CA LEU A 78 -1.52 12.32 -5.26
C LEU A 78 -2.94 12.22 -5.80
N MET A 79 -3.10 12.12 -7.11
CA MET A 79 -4.42 12.06 -7.74
C MET A 79 -5.18 10.80 -7.36
N THR A 80 -4.50 9.65 -7.25
CA THR A 80 -5.12 8.37 -6.87
C THR A 80 -5.60 8.40 -5.42
N SER A 81 -4.78 8.88 -4.49
CA SER A 81 -5.18 9.05 -3.08
C SER A 81 -6.29 10.08 -2.93
N LEU A 82 -6.24 11.19 -3.68
CA LEU A 82 -7.30 12.20 -3.71
C LEU A 82 -8.63 11.61 -4.21
N GLN A 83 -8.62 10.80 -5.27
CA GLN A 83 -9.81 10.06 -5.73
C GLN A 83 -10.38 9.20 -4.59
N GLY A 84 -9.51 8.49 -3.85
CA GLY A 84 -9.93 7.69 -2.69
C GLY A 84 -10.62 8.53 -1.61
N ILE A 85 -10.05 9.68 -1.24
CA ILE A 85 -10.62 10.60 -0.23
C ILE A 85 -11.96 11.15 -0.68
N VAL A 86 -12.03 11.64 -1.93
CA VAL A 86 -13.26 12.22 -2.49
C VAL A 86 -14.37 11.18 -2.52
N ASN A 87 -14.08 9.99 -3.07
CA ASN A 87 -15.06 8.95 -3.28
C ASN A 87 -15.44 8.19 -2.00
N ARG A 88 -14.64 8.29 -0.94
CA ARG A 88 -15.01 7.78 0.40
C ARG A 88 -16.30 8.44 0.92
N ALA A 89 -16.49 9.73 0.64
CA ALA A 89 -17.68 10.47 1.06
C ALA A 89 -18.82 10.33 0.04
N ALA A 90 -18.53 10.57 -1.25
CA ALA A 90 -19.48 10.43 -2.34
C ALA A 90 -18.74 10.24 -3.67
N VAL A 91 -19.27 9.42 -4.57
CA VAL A 91 -18.66 9.15 -5.88
C VAL A 91 -18.71 10.42 -6.74
N GLU A 92 -17.60 11.15 -6.80
CA GLU A 92 -17.52 12.48 -7.44
C GLU A 92 -16.27 12.67 -8.30
N LEU A 93 -15.21 11.90 -8.09
CA LEU A 93 -13.95 12.05 -8.83
C LEU A 93 -13.59 10.73 -9.52
N TYR A 94 -13.27 10.81 -10.81
CA TYR A 94 -12.78 9.69 -11.59
C TYR A 94 -11.55 10.11 -12.37
N LEU A 95 -10.45 9.36 -12.26
CA LEU A 95 -9.24 9.63 -13.01
C LEU A 95 -9.35 9.05 -14.41
N ASP A 96 -9.33 9.91 -15.41
CA ASP A 96 -9.23 9.52 -16.81
C ASP A 96 -7.75 9.50 -17.21
N VAL A 97 -7.16 8.30 -17.21
CA VAL A 97 -5.75 8.06 -17.53
C VAL A 97 -5.58 7.67 -19.01
N PRO A 98 -4.43 7.99 -19.63
CA PRO A 98 -4.21 7.67 -21.03
C PRO A 98 -4.13 6.17 -21.30
N ALA A 99 -4.43 5.78 -22.54
CA ALA A 99 -4.32 4.41 -23.01
C ALA A 99 -2.92 3.82 -22.76
N GLY A 100 -2.86 2.58 -22.28
CA GLY A 100 -1.60 1.89 -21.93
C GLY A 100 -1.28 1.89 -20.43
N VAL A 101 -1.97 2.71 -19.64
CA VAL A 101 -2.11 2.51 -18.18
C VAL A 101 -3.23 1.49 -17.96
N ALA A 102 -3.10 0.60 -16.97
CA ALA A 102 -4.09 -0.46 -16.73
C ALA A 102 -5.52 0.10 -16.59
N GLY A 103 -6.46 -0.46 -17.35
CA GLY A 103 -7.84 0.00 -17.44
C GLY A 103 -7.99 1.14 -18.45
N ASN A 104 -8.68 0.89 -19.57
CA ASN A 104 -9.02 1.94 -20.53
C ASN A 104 -10.14 2.82 -19.93
N THR A 105 -9.76 3.82 -19.13
CA THR A 105 -10.69 4.62 -18.33
C THR A 105 -11.64 5.45 -19.18
N SER A 106 -11.18 5.97 -20.32
CA SER A 106 -12.04 6.71 -21.24
C SER A 106 -13.11 5.81 -21.88
N GLN A 107 -12.77 4.56 -22.21
CA GLN A 107 -13.76 3.57 -22.67
C GLN A 107 -14.74 3.18 -21.57
N MET A 108 -14.27 3.07 -20.32
CA MET A 108 -15.15 2.80 -19.18
C MET A 108 -16.17 3.93 -18.96
N LEU A 109 -15.74 5.19 -19.03
CA LEU A 109 -16.64 6.35 -18.98
C LEU A 109 -17.67 6.33 -20.11
N SER A 110 -17.23 6.01 -21.34
CA SER A 110 -18.11 5.89 -22.50
C SER A 110 -19.15 4.77 -22.31
N TYR A 111 -18.74 3.63 -21.78
CA TYR A 111 -19.62 2.51 -21.45
C TYR A 111 -20.63 2.88 -20.36
N LEU A 112 -20.18 3.54 -19.29
CA LEU A 112 -21.04 3.98 -18.19
C LEU A 112 -22.10 4.98 -18.67
N GLY A 113 -21.71 5.94 -19.52
CA GLY A 113 -22.62 6.88 -20.15
C GLY A 113 -23.66 6.16 -21.03
N ALA A 114 -23.21 5.26 -21.91
CA ALA A 114 -24.08 4.58 -22.86
C ALA A 114 -25.03 3.56 -22.20
N ARG A 115 -24.57 2.81 -21.20
CA ARG A 115 -25.33 1.70 -20.60
C ARG A 115 -26.15 2.10 -19.38
N TYR A 116 -25.66 3.05 -18.59
CA TYR A 116 -26.24 3.40 -17.29
C TYR A 116 -26.60 4.89 -17.19
N ASN A 117 -26.49 5.66 -18.28
CA ASN A 117 -26.79 7.09 -18.33
C ASN A 117 -26.00 7.91 -17.30
N VAL A 118 -24.77 7.49 -16.99
CA VAL A 118 -23.87 8.25 -16.12
C VAL A 118 -23.42 9.50 -16.86
N THR A 119 -23.67 10.67 -16.27
CA THR A 119 -23.19 11.95 -16.78
C THR A 119 -21.97 12.40 -16.00
N TYR A 120 -21.03 13.07 -16.67
CA TYR A 120 -19.82 13.56 -16.04
C TYR A 120 -19.32 14.86 -16.68
N GLY A 121 -18.72 15.72 -15.86
CA GLY A 121 -17.92 16.86 -16.30
C GLY A 121 -16.47 16.46 -16.51
N VAL A 122 -15.76 17.14 -17.41
CA VAL A 122 -14.33 16.90 -17.63
C VAL A 122 -13.52 18.05 -17.04
N MET A 123 -12.42 17.74 -16.36
CA MET A 123 -11.50 18.74 -15.81
C MET A 123 -10.04 18.29 -15.92
N SER A 124 -9.11 19.25 -15.76
CA SER A 124 -7.68 18.93 -15.64
C SER A 124 -7.36 18.39 -14.24
N ALA A 125 -6.23 17.68 -14.11
CA ALA A 125 -5.72 17.26 -12.80
C ALA A 125 -5.57 18.45 -11.83
N GLN A 126 -5.02 19.58 -12.31
CA GLN A 126 -4.87 20.79 -11.50
C GLN A 126 -6.23 21.32 -11.00
N ALA A 127 -7.25 21.38 -11.86
CA ALA A 127 -8.58 21.82 -11.46
C ALA A 127 -9.22 20.87 -10.44
N ALA A 128 -8.98 19.56 -10.57
CA ALA A 128 -9.41 18.59 -9.57
C ALA A 128 -8.71 18.79 -8.21
N ILE A 129 -7.39 19.08 -8.21
CA ILE A 129 -6.66 19.41 -6.96
C ILE A 129 -7.26 20.69 -6.35
N ASP A 130 -7.42 21.75 -7.13
CA ASP A 130 -7.98 23.02 -6.63
C ASP A 130 -9.38 22.83 -6.02
N ALA A 131 -10.20 21.96 -6.62
CA ALA A 131 -11.57 21.68 -6.16
C ALA A 131 -11.63 20.79 -4.91
N TYR A 132 -10.74 19.79 -4.80
CA TYR A 132 -10.94 18.68 -3.86
C TYR A 132 -9.88 18.54 -2.78
N VAL A 133 -8.68 19.10 -2.96
CA VAL A 133 -7.54 18.78 -2.07
C VAL A 133 -7.78 19.16 -0.60
N ARG A 134 -8.64 20.16 -0.34
CA ARG A 134 -9.03 20.58 1.02
C ARG A 134 -9.92 19.56 1.75
N ARG A 135 -10.37 18.49 1.08
CA ARG A 135 -11.03 17.34 1.74
C ARG A 135 -10.01 16.46 2.46
N ALA A 136 -8.74 16.55 2.11
CA ALA A 136 -7.67 15.87 2.83
C ALA A 136 -7.30 16.67 4.09
N ALA A 137 -7.01 15.97 5.18
CA ALA A 137 -6.50 16.54 6.42
C ALA A 137 -5.02 16.95 6.29
N GLY A 138 -4.28 16.37 5.35
CA GLY A 138 -2.88 16.69 5.10
C GLY A 138 -2.21 15.81 4.05
N VAL A 139 -0.88 15.72 4.12
CA VAL A 139 -0.04 14.94 3.21
C VAL A 139 0.79 13.92 3.98
N VAL A 140 0.79 12.68 3.49
CA VAL A 140 1.81 11.67 3.80
C VAL A 140 2.86 11.72 2.70
N VAL A 141 4.12 11.87 3.09
CA VAL A 141 5.26 11.98 2.18
C VAL A 141 6.00 10.64 2.13
N TYR A 142 6.03 10.02 0.95
CA TYR A 142 6.84 8.82 0.72
C TYR A 142 8.30 9.19 0.46
N ASP A 143 9.20 8.25 0.69
CA ASP A 143 10.63 8.38 0.40
C ASP A 143 10.95 7.73 -0.96
N PRO A 144 11.34 8.50 -2.00
CA PRO A 144 11.64 7.96 -3.33
C PRO A 144 12.79 6.94 -3.36
N SER A 145 13.66 6.93 -2.34
CA SER A 145 14.77 5.97 -2.22
C SER A 145 14.36 4.63 -1.58
N ARG A 146 13.11 4.54 -1.10
CA ARG A 146 12.58 3.44 -0.30
C ARG A 146 11.22 3.02 -0.88
N PRO A 147 11.17 2.14 -1.89
CA PRO A 147 9.92 1.79 -2.58
C PRO A 147 8.79 1.32 -1.65
N GLU A 148 9.12 0.61 -0.58
CA GLU A 148 8.18 0.15 0.46
C GLU A 148 7.43 1.30 1.15
N SER A 149 7.99 2.51 1.12
CA SER A 149 7.36 3.69 1.72
C SER A 149 6.09 4.13 1.00
N ILE A 150 5.89 3.73 -0.26
CA ILE A 150 4.67 4.03 -1.03
C ILE A 150 3.51 3.18 -0.48
N ASP A 151 3.72 1.90 -0.25
CA ASP A 151 2.69 0.99 0.25
C ASP A 151 2.34 1.32 1.70
N VAL A 152 3.35 1.48 2.55
CA VAL A 152 3.16 1.93 3.94
C VAL A 152 2.49 3.30 3.97
N GLY A 153 2.96 4.22 3.12
CA GLY A 153 2.42 5.57 2.99
C GLY A 153 0.96 5.57 2.52
N THR A 154 0.57 4.64 1.64
CA THR A 154 -0.81 4.48 1.18
C THR A 154 -1.75 4.11 2.31
N VAL A 155 -1.35 3.16 3.18
CA VAL A 155 -2.14 2.77 4.35
C VAL A 155 -2.24 3.92 5.36
N LEU A 156 -1.11 4.59 5.66
CA LEU A 156 -1.08 5.75 6.54
C LEU A 156 -1.96 6.89 6.03
N ALA A 157 -1.87 7.19 4.73
CA ALA A 157 -2.65 8.22 4.08
C ALA A 157 -4.16 7.93 4.19
N ALA A 158 -4.56 6.69 3.95
CA ALA A 158 -5.95 6.26 4.08
C ALA A 158 -6.48 6.38 5.52
N GLN A 159 -5.66 6.09 6.54
CA GLN A 159 -6.04 6.16 7.96
C GLN A 159 -6.07 7.59 8.51
N GLN A 160 -5.30 8.51 7.92
CA GLN A 160 -5.18 9.89 8.37
C GLN A 160 -5.95 10.89 7.49
N ASP A 161 -6.84 10.39 6.62
CA ASP A 161 -7.56 11.21 5.62
C ASP A 161 -6.61 12.13 4.82
N ALA A 162 -5.44 11.62 4.46
CA ALA A 162 -4.38 12.38 3.82
C ALA A 162 -4.15 11.93 2.37
N VAL A 163 -3.61 12.84 1.56
CA VAL A 163 -3.09 12.47 0.23
C VAL A 163 -1.65 11.95 0.33
N LEU A 164 -1.25 11.12 -0.61
CA LEU A 164 0.11 10.59 -0.72
C LEU A 164 0.88 11.32 -1.83
N ALA A 165 2.05 11.89 -1.50
CA ALA A 165 2.87 12.60 -2.48
C ALA A 165 4.37 12.47 -2.16
N GLY A 166 5.21 12.77 -3.14
CA GLY A 166 6.65 12.90 -2.95
C GLY A 166 7.01 14.26 -2.31
N PRO A 167 8.27 14.44 -1.88
CA PRO A 167 8.69 15.58 -1.07
C PRO A 167 8.50 16.94 -1.76
N GLU A 168 8.82 17.03 -3.06
CA GLU A 168 8.64 18.27 -3.83
C GLU A 168 7.17 18.68 -3.93
N LEU A 169 6.31 17.73 -4.30
CA LEU A 169 4.88 17.98 -4.46
C LEU A 169 4.20 18.26 -3.11
N ALA A 170 4.65 17.63 -2.03
CA ALA A 170 4.21 17.97 -0.67
C ALA A 170 4.55 19.41 -0.29
N GLY A 171 5.76 19.89 -0.60
CA GLY A 171 6.15 21.29 -0.43
C GLY A 171 5.27 22.25 -1.24
N TRP A 172 4.97 21.90 -2.48
CA TRP A 172 4.05 22.68 -3.33
C TRP A 172 2.61 22.71 -2.76
N LEU A 173 2.10 21.57 -2.26
CA LEU A 173 0.77 21.49 -1.63
C LEU A 173 0.67 22.36 -0.37
N PHE A 174 1.71 22.37 0.46
CA PHE A 174 1.79 23.25 1.62
C PHE A 174 1.77 24.72 1.19
N ASN A 175 2.62 25.11 0.23
CA ASN A 175 2.72 26.50 -0.20
C ASN A 175 1.44 27.02 -0.88
N ARG A 176 0.74 26.18 -1.65
CA ARG A 176 -0.46 26.59 -2.42
C ARG A 176 -1.76 26.49 -1.62
N TYR A 177 -1.90 25.48 -0.76
CA TYR A 177 -3.16 25.18 -0.08
C TYR A 177 -3.07 25.21 1.45
N ALA A 178 -1.89 25.48 2.02
CA ALA A 178 -1.61 25.34 3.45
C ALA A 178 -1.88 23.92 3.98
N LEU A 179 -1.72 22.90 3.11
CA LEU A 179 -1.97 21.50 3.46
C LEU A 179 -0.77 20.95 4.27
N PRO A 180 -0.94 20.57 5.54
CA PRO A 180 0.19 20.19 6.40
C PRO A 180 0.73 18.82 6.06
N THR A 181 2.03 18.60 6.28
CA THR A 181 2.62 17.25 6.29
C THR A 181 2.29 16.57 7.61
N LEU A 182 1.56 15.46 7.55
CA LEU A 182 1.18 14.66 8.72
C LEU A 182 2.20 13.58 9.04
N PHE A 183 2.85 13.06 8.00
CA PHE A 183 3.89 12.06 8.10
C PHE A 183 4.88 12.21 6.94
N ASP A 184 6.18 12.08 7.23
CA ASP A 184 7.25 12.13 6.23
C ASP A 184 8.18 10.95 6.47
N TYR A 185 8.11 9.93 5.61
CA TYR A 185 8.80 8.66 5.80
C TYR A 185 10.30 8.85 6.00
N ALA A 186 10.93 9.74 5.22
CA ALA A 186 12.36 10.01 5.27
C ALA A 186 12.81 10.69 6.58
N LYS A 187 11.87 11.30 7.33
CA LYS A 187 12.14 11.99 8.61
C LYS A 187 11.78 11.17 9.83
N ARG A 188 11.53 9.87 9.66
CA ARG A 188 11.08 8.97 10.73
C ARG A 188 12.13 7.89 11.00
N PRO A 189 13.05 8.11 11.95
CA PRO A 189 14.12 7.16 12.27
C PRO A 189 13.62 5.76 12.58
N ASP A 190 12.43 5.68 13.19
CA ASP A 190 11.75 4.43 13.54
C ASP A 190 11.28 3.63 12.32
N TRP A 191 11.14 4.27 11.16
CA TRP A 191 10.86 3.63 9.86
C TRP A 191 12.12 3.51 9.00
N THR A 192 12.97 4.53 8.97
CA THR A 192 14.19 4.54 8.14
C THR A 192 15.28 3.60 8.67
N SER A 193 15.23 3.16 9.92
CA SER A 193 16.16 2.16 10.45
C SER A 193 15.84 0.73 10.02
N LEU A 194 14.63 0.48 9.48
CA LEU A 194 14.17 -0.85 9.09
C LEU A 194 14.61 -1.16 7.65
N ASP A 195 14.78 -2.42 7.32
CA ASP A 195 14.78 -2.84 5.92
C ASP A 195 13.33 -2.96 5.41
N ALA A 196 13.15 -3.28 4.12
CA ALA A 196 11.82 -3.35 3.53
C ALA A 196 10.91 -4.38 4.23
N VAL A 197 11.46 -5.54 4.60
CA VAL A 197 10.71 -6.59 5.32
C VAL A 197 10.32 -6.10 6.71
N GLY A 198 11.24 -5.46 7.44
CA GLY A 198 10.97 -4.88 8.75
C GLY A 198 9.90 -3.77 8.70
N ALA A 199 9.91 -2.94 7.65
CA ALA A 199 8.88 -1.93 7.44
C ALA A 199 7.49 -2.57 7.22
N TYR A 200 7.41 -3.62 6.41
CA TYR A 200 6.13 -4.34 6.21
C TYR A 200 5.68 -5.10 7.46
N ASP A 201 6.58 -5.78 8.17
CA ASP A 201 6.26 -6.43 9.44
C ASP A 201 5.68 -5.43 10.43
N ARG A 202 6.31 -4.25 10.55
CA ARG A 202 5.81 -3.18 11.40
C ARG A 202 4.44 -2.68 10.94
N ALA A 203 4.25 -2.44 9.64
CA ALA A 203 2.96 -2.02 9.10
C ALA A 203 1.85 -3.07 9.36
N LEU A 204 2.16 -4.36 9.27
CA LEU A 204 1.22 -5.44 9.59
C LEU A 204 0.91 -5.52 11.09
N ARG A 205 1.83 -5.14 11.96
CA ARG A 205 1.58 -5.10 13.41
C ARG A 205 0.82 -3.85 13.85
N GLU A 206 1.16 -2.70 13.28
CA GLU A 206 0.69 -1.38 13.78
C GLU A 206 -0.46 -0.80 12.95
N LEU A 207 -0.47 -0.98 11.63
CA LEU A 207 -1.44 -0.34 10.75
C LEU A 207 -2.58 -1.28 10.36
N TYR A 208 -2.28 -2.56 10.10
CA TYR A 208 -3.27 -3.54 9.68
C TYR A 208 -4.46 -3.72 10.65
N PRO A 209 -4.29 -3.66 11.99
CA PRO A 209 -5.43 -3.76 12.93
C PRO A 209 -6.48 -2.65 12.76
N HIS A 210 -6.10 -1.54 12.13
CA HIS A 210 -6.98 -0.38 11.87
C HIS A 210 -7.40 -0.29 10.40
N ALA A 211 -7.05 -1.28 9.57
CA ALA A 211 -7.47 -1.35 8.18
C ALA A 211 -8.86 -2.00 8.03
N TYR A 212 -9.45 -1.91 6.83
CA TYR A 212 -10.70 -2.59 6.53
C TYR A 212 -10.50 -4.11 6.62
N PRO A 213 -11.25 -4.83 7.48
CA PRO A 213 -10.91 -6.20 7.86
C PRO A 213 -11.14 -7.23 6.75
N TYR A 214 -11.82 -6.85 5.67
CA TYR A 214 -12.27 -7.76 4.64
C TYR A 214 -11.65 -7.56 3.25
N LEU A 215 -10.73 -6.59 3.11
CA LEU A 215 -10.03 -6.34 1.86
C LEU A 215 -8.55 -6.16 2.14
N LEU A 216 -7.73 -6.95 1.45
CA LEU A 216 -6.29 -6.78 1.39
C LEU A 216 -5.90 -6.56 -0.07
N ALA A 217 -5.18 -5.48 -0.34
CA ALA A 217 -4.59 -5.22 -1.64
C ALA A 217 -3.10 -5.51 -1.58
N ILE A 218 -2.60 -6.25 -2.56
CA ILE A 218 -1.17 -6.41 -2.80
C ILE A 218 -0.84 -5.45 -3.94
N LEU A 219 -0.10 -4.40 -3.63
CA LEU A 219 0.30 -3.38 -4.59
C LEU A 219 1.64 -3.83 -5.26
N PRO A 220 1.78 -3.65 -6.58
CA PRO A 220 2.97 -4.08 -7.33
C PRO A 220 4.15 -3.11 -7.20
#